data_AF-A0A938Q2M8-F1
#
_entry.id   AF-A0A938Q2M8-F1
#
_cell.length_a   1.000
_cell.length_b   1.000
_cell.length_c   1.000
_cell.angle_alpha   90.00
_cell.angle_beta   90.00
_cell.angle_gamma   90.00
#
_symmetry.space_group_name_H-M   'P 1'
#
loop_
_entity.id
_entity.type
_entity.pdbx_description
1 polymer ?
#
loop_
_entity_poly.entity_id
_entity_poly.type
_entity_poly.pdbx_seq_one_letter_code
_entity_poly.pdbx_strand_id
1 'polypeptide(L)'
;MKLAIRRIGNSLGVIIPRTTLEAWGLGEGDVLELTEHGIRPAERSTGYSHQSLDELKRSLALAVLRRFTPREIRAQILANLYRWKNQGTWVPAYAEWQDLAHREDDAALFAAMLGRDGRAVALRQSMPFVGLLSQEEVRKLHAEAAA
;
A
#
# COMPACT_ATOMS: atom_id res chain seq x y z
N MET A 1 13.50 19.45 25.00
CA MET A 1 14.69 18.62 24.65
C MET A 1 15.53 19.41 23.64
N LYS A 2 16.87 19.33 23.70
CA LYS A 2 17.75 19.96 22.69
C LYS A 2 18.14 18.92 21.65
N LEU A 3 18.05 19.27 20.37
CA LEU A 3 18.47 18.42 19.26
C LEU A 3 19.74 18.99 18.63
N ALA A 4 20.65 18.11 18.19
CA ALA A 4 21.88 18.51 17.53
C ALA A 4 21.74 18.41 16.01
N ILE A 5 22.16 19.46 15.31
CA ILE A 5 22.32 19.43 13.85
C ILE A 5 23.62 18.68 13.54
N ARG A 6 23.56 17.71 12.64
CA ARG A 6 24.70 16.88 12.24
C ARG A 6 24.76 16.77 10.72
N ARG A 7 25.96 16.50 10.20
CA ARG A 7 26.14 16.22 8.77
C ARG A 7 25.59 14.83 8.42
N ILE A 8 24.76 14.77 7.39
CA ILE A 8 24.23 13.54 6.79
C ILE A 8 24.50 13.63 5.29
N GLY A 9 25.51 12.90 4.81
CA GLY A 9 26.00 13.01 3.44
C GLY A 9 26.45 14.44 3.09
N ASN A 10 25.80 15.04 2.10
CA ASN A 10 26.04 16.41 1.66
C ASN A 10 25.07 17.43 2.27
N SER A 11 24.30 17.04 3.28
CA SER A 11 23.29 17.88 3.91
C SER A 11 23.48 17.93 5.43
N LEU A 12 22.73 18.83 6.08
CA LEU A 12 22.58 18.87 7.53
C LEU A 12 21.23 18.27 7.91
N GLY A 13 21.21 17.46 8.96
CA GLY A 13 20.01 16.84 9.49
C GLY A 13 19.95 16.88 11.00
N VAL A 14 18.78 16.56 11.54
CA VAL A 14 18.52 16.47 12.98
C VAL A 14 18.10 15.03 13.29
N ILE A 15 18.65 14.45 14.34
CA ILE A 15 18.26 13.10 14.78
C ILE A 15 17.14 13.24 15.81
N ILE A 16 15.99 12.66 15.50
CA ILE A 16 14.84 12.60 16.40
C ILE A 16 14.86 11.25 17.14
N PRO A 17 14.72 11.23 18.48
CA PRO A 17 14.68 9.98 19.23
C PRO A 17 13.54 9.08 18.76
N ARG A 18 13.81 7.77 18.71
CA ARG A 18 12.80 6.76 18.37
C ARG A 18 11.53 6.88 19.22
N THR A 19 11.67 7.10 20.53
CA THR A 19 10.53 7.26 21.44
C THR A 19 9.64 8.44 21.10
N THR A 20 10.20 9.51 20.54
CA THR A 20 9.44 10.67 20.05
C THR A 20 8.69 10.33 18.77
N LEU A 21 9.33 9.61 17.84
CA LEU A 21 8.68 9.15 16.61
C LEU A 21 7.53 8.18 16.92
N GLU A 22 7.71 7.26 17.86
CA GLU A 22 6.66 6.33 18.33
C GLU A 22 5.48 7.08 18.95
N ALA A 23 5.74 8.08 19.80
CA ALA A 23 4.69 8.91 20.38
C ALA A 23 3.93 9.74 19.32
N TRP A 24 4.58 10.07 18.21
CA TRP A 24 3.97 10.73 17.06
C TRP A 24 3.34 9.76 16.05
N GLY A 25 3.53 8.45 16.22
CA GLY A 25 3.05 7.43 15.30
C GLY A 25 3.74 7.48 13.92
N LEU A 26 5.01 7.89 13.88
CA LEU A 26 5.78 8.05 12.64
C LEU A 26 6.84 6.96 12.47
N GLY A 27 7.01 6.51 11.23
CA GLY A 27 8.00 5.54 10.79
C GLY A 27 8.94 6.08 9.70
N GLU A 28 9.80 5.20 9.20
CA GLU A 28 10.67 5.52 8.07
C GLU A 28 9.82 5.77 6.81
N GLY A 29 10.07 6.89 6.13
CA GLY A 29 9.32 7.31 4.94
C GLY A 29 8.17 8.28 5.21
N ASP A 30 7.80 8.50 6.48
CA ASP A 30 6.83 9.54 6.83
C ASP A 30 7.44 10.95 6.77
N VAL A 31 6.56 11.96 6.66
CA VAL A 31 6.95 13.36 6.46
C VAL A 31 6.71 14.17 7.73
N LEU A 32 7.68 15.04 8.05
CA LEU A 32 7.57 16.05 9.09
C LEU A 32 7.38 17.43 8.45
N GLU A 33 6.62 18.28 9.12
CA GLU A 33 6.47 19.67 8.74
C GLU A 33 7.45 20.54 9.52
N LEU A 34 8.23 21.35 8.80
CA LEU A 34 9.06 22.38 9.37
C LEU A 34 8.29 23.71 9.33
N THR A 35 7.98 24.24 10.51
CA THR A 35 7.29 25.52 10.71
C THR A 35 8.25 26.57 11.26
N GLU A 36 7.82 27.83 11.29
CA GLU A 36 8.58 28.92 11.94
C GLU A 36 8.86 28.66 13.42
N HIS A 37 8.06 27.82 14.08
CA HIS A 37 8.18 27.50 15.50
C HIS A 37 8.86 26.15 15.79
N GLY A 38 9.23 25.39 14.76
CA GLY A 38 9.95 24.11 14.91
C GLY A 38 9.44 23.01 14.00
N ILE A 39 9.78 21.77 14.36
CA ILE A 39 9.42 20.56 13.62
C ILE A 39 8.24 19.90 14.32
N ARG A 40 7.18 19.58 13.57
CA ARG A 40 6.02 18.83 14.05
C ARG A 40 5.70 17.69 13.08
N PRO A 41 4.98 16.64 13.51
CA PRO A 41 4.29 15.77 12.57
C PRO A 41 3.48 16.66 11.63
N ALA A 42 3.57 16.43 10.32
CA ALA A 42 2.67 17.13 9.40
C ALA A 42 1.25 16.94 9.94
N GLU A 43 0.47 18.02 10.04
CA GLU A 43 -0.96 17.91 10.30
C GLU A 43 -1.45 16.78 9.41
N ARG A 44 -1.99 15.71 10.01
CA ARG A 44 -2.39 14.50 9.30
C ARG A 44 -3.06 14.99 8.04
N SER A 45 -2.36 14.89 6.91
CA SER A 45 -3.02 15.10 5.65
C SER A 45 -4.17 14.12 5.73
N THR A 46 -5.34 14.52 5.26
CA THR A 46 -6.53 13.67 5.27
C THR A 46 -6.36 12.39 4.41
N GLY A 47 -5.12 11.99 4.12
CA GLY A 47 -4.68 10.76 3.51
C GLY A 47 -3.90 9.88 4.51
N TYR A 48 -4.17 8.59 4.40
CA TYR A 48 -3.45 7.50 5.01
C TYR A 48 -1.91 7.58 4.81
N SER A 49 -1.14 7.26 5.85
CA SER A 49 0.29 6.90 5.72
C SER A 49 0.48 5.78 4.69
N HIS A 50 1.66 5.67 4.07
CA HIS A 50 1.93 4.60 3.09
C HIS A 50 1.62 3.20 3.65
N GLN A 51 1.89 3.00 4.94
CA GLN A 51 1.59 1.76 5.64
C GLN A 51 0.09 1.54 5.84
N SER A 52 -0.67 2.57 6.23
CA SER A 52 -2.13 2.44 6.38
C SER A 52 -2.85 2.32 5.04
N LEU A 53 -2.34 2.93 3.97
CA LEU A 53 -2.81 2.68 2.60
C LEU A 53 -2.60 1.23 2.18
N ASP A 54 -1.41 0.67 2.43
CA ASP A 54 -1.15 -0.73 2.11
C ASP A 54 -2.02 -1.68 2.94
N GLU A 55 -2.25 -1.36 4.21
CA GLU A 55 -3.11 -2.16 5.08
C GLU A 55 -4.59 -2.13 4.63
N LEU A 56 -5.07 -0.99 4.13
CA LEU A 56 -6.38 -0.90 3.47
C LEU A 56 -6.43 -1.76 2.19
N LYS A 57 -5.40 -1.70 1.35
CA LYS A 57 -5.29 -2.53 0.13
C LYS A 57 -5.27 -4.02 0.48
N ARG A 58 -4.56 -4.39 1.54
CA ARG A 58 -4.53 -5.76 2.08
C ARG A 58 -5.91 -6.19 2.60
N SER A 59 -6.66 -5.29 3.22
CA SER A 59 -8.02 -5.54 3.70
C SER A 59 -9.00 -5.77 2.53
N LEU A 60 -8.87 -5.01 1.44
CA LEU A 60 -9.58 -5.25 0.19
C LEU A 60 -9.23 -6.62 -0.40
N ALA A 61 -7.94 -6.98 -0.44
CA ALA A 61 -7.49 -8.28 -0.91
C ALA A 61 -8.04 -9.44 -0.05
N LEU A 62 -8.07 -9.27 1.27
CA LEU A 62 -8.67 -10.23 2.19
C LEU A 62 -10.18 -10.39 1.97
N ALA A 63 -10.88 -9.29 1.72
CA ALA A 63 -12.32 -9.30 1.42
C ALA A 63 -12.63 -10.07 0.13
N VAL A 64 -11.76 -9.98 -0.88
CA VAL A 64 -11.84 -10.78 -2.11
C VAL A 64 -11.59 -12.27 -1.80
N LEU A 65 -10.50 -12.59 -1.12
CA LEU A 65 -10.13 -13.98 -0.81
C LEU A 65 -11.16 -14.74 0.02
N ARG A 66 -11.94 -14.02 0.85
CA ARG A 66 -13.03 -14.63 1.65
C ARG A 66 -14.26 -15.01 0.83
N ARG A 67 -14.45 -14.43 -0.35
CA ARG A 67 -15.69 -14.55 -1.13
C ARG A 67 -15.51 -15.27 -2.45
N PHE A 68 -14.32 -15.18 -3.04
CA PHE A 68 -14.06 -15.66 -4.39
C PHE A 68 -13.00 -16.75 -4.38
N THR A 69 -13.19 -17.73 -5.25
CA THR A 69 -12.23 -18.81 -5.47
C THR A 69 -10.97 -18.28 -6.17
N PRO A 70 -9.82 -18.96 -6.01
CA PRO A 70 -8.60 -18.59 -6.75
C PRO A 70 -8.83 -18.53 -8.27
N ARG A 71 -9.65 -19.42 -8.81
CA ARG A 71 -10.02 -19.43 -10.24
C ARG A 71 -10.73 -18.14 -10.67
N GLU A 72 -11.71 -17.67 -9.89
CA GLU A 72 -12.43 -16.41 -10.18
C GLU A 72 -11.50 -15.20 -10.07
N ILE A 73 -10.63 -15.20 -9.06
CA ILE A 73 -9.62 -14.15 -8.87
C ILE A 73 -8.69 -14.08 -10.08
N ARG A 74 -8.15 -15.22 -10.52
CA ARG A 74 -7.29 -15.31 -11.71
C ARG A 74 -8.00 -14.79 -12.96
N ALA A 75 -9.24 -15.21 -13.18
CA ALA A 75 -10.05 -14.75 -14.31
C ALA A 75 -10.24 -13.22 -14.28
N GLN A 76 -10.55 -12.65 -13.12
CA GLN A 76 -10.70 -11.20 -12.96
C GLN A 76 -9.38 -10.46 -13.23
N ILE A 77 -8.26 -10.99 -12.71
CA ILE A 77 -6.94 -10.39 -12.91
C ILE A 77 -6.65 -10.29 -14.41
N LEU A 78 -6.77 -11.41 -15.14
CA LEU A 78 -6.51 -11.45 -16.57
C LEU A 78 -7.43 -10.50 -17.36
N ALA A 79 -8.72 -10.47 -17.04
CA ALA A 79 -9.67 -9.57 -17.68
C ALA A 79 -9.31 -8.09 -17.47
N ASN A 80 -8.92 -7.71 -16.24
CA ASN A 80 -8.53 -6.33 -15.93
C ASN A 80 -7.20 -5.95 -16.58
N LEU A 81 -6.20 -6.83 -16.55
CA LEU A 81 -4.91 -6.60 -17.20
C LEU A 81 -5.07 -6.43 -18.72
N TYR A 82 -5.91 -7.25 -19.36
CA TYR A 82 -6.23 -7.10 -20.79
C TYR A 82 -6.86 -5.75 -21.08
N ARG A 83 -7.85 -5.33 -20.27
CA ARG A 83 -8.49 -4.01 -20.42
C ARG A 83 -7.51 -2.85 -20.22
N TRP A 84 -6.66 -2.89 -19.19
CA TRP A 84 -5.67 -1.84 -18.92
C TRP A 84 -4.59 -1.76 -19.99
N LYS A 85 -4.17 -2.90 -20.54
CA LYS A 85 -3.27 -2.98 -21.69
C LYS A 85 -3.85 -2.23 -22.89
N ASN A 86 -5.12 -2.44 -23.18
CA ASN A 86 -5.82 -1.77 -24.29
C ASN A 86 -6.03 -0.26 -24.05
N GLN A 87 -5.89 0.21 -22.80
CA GLN A 87 -5.93 1.62 -22.43
C GLN A 87 -4.53 2.29 -22.48
N GLY A 88 -3.49 1.58 -22.93
CA GLY A 88 -2.16 2.14 -23.16
C GLY A 88 -1.29 2.30 -21.92
N THR A 89 -1.72 1.79 -20.76
CA THR A 89 -0.91 1.82 -19.53
C THR A 89 -0.37 0.42 -19.26
N TRP A 90 0.96 0.26 -19.21
CA TRP A 90 1.62 -1.01 -18.85
C TRP A 90 2.76 -0.77 -17.88
N VAL A 91 2.71 -1.37 -16.70
CA VAL A 91 3.74 -1.29 -15.66
C VAL A 91 4.30 -2.67 -15.35
N PRO A 92 5.54 -2.80 -14.82
CA PRO A 92 6.16 -4.10 -14.54
C PRO A 92 5.30 -5.03 -13.67
N ALA A 93 4.56 -4.48 -12.71
CA ALA A 93 3.64 -5.22 -11.86
C ALA A 93 2.55 -5.99 -12.64
N TYR A 94 2.20 -5.55 -13.85
CA TYR A 94 1.17 -6.21 -14.66
C TYR A 94 1.67 -7.54 -15.23
N ALA A 95 2.92 -7.60 -15.69
CA ALA A 95 3.52 -8.85 -16.15
C ALA A 95 3.57 -9.86 -15.00
N GLU A 96 3.94 -9.41 -13.80
CA GLU A 96 4.00 -10.28 -12.65
C GLU A 96 2.60 -10.76 -12.19
N TRP A 97 1.58 -9.89 -12.19
CA TRP A 97 0.21 -10.32 -11.95
C TRP A 97 -0.30 -11.29 -13.01
N GLN A 98 0.09 -11.10 -14.28
CA GLN A 98 -0.24 -12.00 -15.37
C GLN A 98 0.39 -13.37 -15.15
N ASP A 99 1.68 -13.43 -14.80
CA ASP A 99 2.39 -14.67 -14.53
C ASP A 99 1.78 -15.40 -13.32
N LEU A 100 1.50 -14.66 -12.24
CA LEU A 100 0.82 -15.21 -11.08
C LEU A 100 -0.53 -15.79 -11.46
N ALA A 101 -1.32 -15.11 -12.31
CA ALA A 101 -2.65 -15.57 -12.70
C ALA A 101 -2.64 -16.82 -13.60
N HIS A 102 -1.62 -17.00 -14.46
CA HIS A 102 -1.48 -18.17 -15.33
C HIS A 102 -0.97 -19.42 -14.60
N ARG A 103 -0.23 -19.26 -13.50
CA ARG A 103 0.28 -20.39 -12.71
C ARG A 103 -0.81 -21.01 -11.87
N GLU A 104 -0.90 -22.34 -11.78
CA GLU A 104 -1.76 -23.04 -10.81
C GLU A 104 -1.11 -23.10 -9.41
N ASP A 105 -0.62 -21.95 -8.95
CA ASP A 105 0.08 -21.79 -7.67
C ASP A 105 -0.71 -20.80 -6.81
N ASP A 106 -1.66 -21.32 -6.03
CA ASP A 106 -2.54 -20.53 -5.18
C ASP A 106 -1.80 -19.91 -4.00
N ALA A 107 -0.76 -20.59 -3.49
CA ALA A 107 0.07 -20.07 -2.41
C ALA A 107 0.82 -18.80 -2.85
N ALA A 108 1.40 -18.80 -4.06
CA ALA A 108 2.06 -17.62 -4.61
C ALA A 108 1.07 -16.47 -4.86
N LEU A 109 -0.13 -16.77 -5.36
CA LEU A 109 -1.20 -15.78 -5.54
C LEU A 109 -1.58 -15.13 -4.20
N PHE A 110 -1.81 -15.93 -3.16
CA PHE A 110 -2.18 -15.44 -1.84
C PHE A 110 -1.04 -14.65 -1.17
N ALA A 111 0.21 -15.09 -1.35
CA ALA A 111 1.38 -14.36 -0.87
C ALA A 111 1.48 -12.97 -1.52
N ALA A 112 1.22 -12.85 -2.82
CA ALA A 112 1.17 -11.54 -3.49
C ALA A 112 0.02 -10.66 -2.97
N MET A 113 -1.13 -11.25 -2.68
CA MET A 113 -2.32 -10.52 -2.20
C MET A 113 -2.22 -10.08 -0.74
N LEU A 114 -1.65 -10.90 0.16
CA LEU A 114 -1.68 -10.69 1.61
C LEU A 114 -0.32 -10.51 2.28
N GLY A 115 0.78 -10.82 1.57
CA GLY A 115 2.14 -10.77 2.12
C GLY A 115 2.52 -9.37 2.56
N ARG A 116 3.44 -9.25 3.53
CA ARG A 116 3.93 -7.97 4.05
C ARG A 116 5.34 -7.62 3.57
N ASP A 117 5.91 -8.45 2.71
CA ASP A 117 7.20 -8.16 2.09
C ASP A 117 7.08 -7.05 1.02
N GLY A 118 8.22 -6.47 0.65
CA GLY A 118 8.26 -5.37 -0.31
C GLY A 118 7.69 -5.72 -1.68
N ARG A 119 7.78 -6.99 -2.09
CA ARG A 119 7.22 -7.48 -3.36
C ARG A 119 5.69 -7.44 -3.33
N ALA A 120 5.08 -7.96 -2.27
CA ALA A 120 3.63 -7.96 -2.10
C ALA A 120 3.08 -6.53 -1.96
N VAL A 121 3.77 -5.65 -1.22
CA VAL A 121 3.43 -4.22 -1.09
C VAL A 121 3.49 -3.50 -2.45
N ALA A 122 4.53 -3.79 -3.25
CA ALA A 122 4.67 -3.23 -4.59
C ALA A 122 3.56 -3.73 -5.53
N LEU A 123 3.27 -5.02 -5.51
CA LEU A 123 2.20 -5.61 -6.32
C LEU A 123 0.84 -5.00 -5.98
N ARG A 124 0.51 -4.81 -4.69
CA ARG A 124 -0.73 -4.16 -4.25
C ARG A 124 -0.86 -2.69 -4.66
N GLN A 125 0.16 -2.05 -5.19
CA GLN A 125 -0.02 -0.73 -5.84
C GLN A 125 -0.95 -0.81 -7.05
N SER A 126 -1.06 -2.00 -7.66
CA SER A 126 -2.04 -2.32 -8.68
C SER A 126 -2.87 -3.51 -8.24
N MET A 127 -4.19 -3.34 -8.08
CA MET A 127 -5.07 -4.39 -7.58
C MET A 127 -6.03 -4.88 -8.67
N PRO A 128 -5.57 -5.71 -9.63
CA PRO A 128 -6.38 -6.16 -10.75
C PRO A 128 -7.54 -7.09 -10.36
N PHE A 129 -7.70 -7.42 -9.08
CA PHE A 129 -8.78 -8.25 -8.55
C PHE A 129 -9.89 -7.48 -7.82
N VAL A 130 -9.70 -6.19 -7.49
CA VAL A 130 -10.68 -5.42 -6.69
C VAL A 130 -12.01 -5.22 -7.40
N GLY A 131 -12.04 -5.35 -8.73
CA GLY A 131 -13.28 -5.34 -9.51
C GLY A 131 -14.29 -6.44 -9.17
N LEU A 132 -13.88 -7.45 -8.38
CA LEU A 132 -14.78 -8.47 -7.83
C LEU A 132 -15.66 -7.94 -6.68
N LEU A 133 -15.19 -6.91 -5.96
CA LEU A 133 -15.99 -6.29 -4.90
C LEU A 133 -16.97 -5.28 -5.48
N SER A 134 -18.15 -5.20 -4.87
CA SER A 134 -19.09 -4.13 -5.17
C SER A 134 -18.54 -2.78 -4.71
N GLN A 135 -19.03 -1.69 -5.34
CA GLN A 135 -18.65 -0.33 -4.94
C GLN A 135 -19.04 -0.02 -3.50
N GLU A 136 -20.14 -0.57 -3.01
CA GLU A 136 -20.58 -0.41 -1.62
C GLU A 136 -19.59 -1.06 -0.64
N GLU A 137 -19.12 -2.27 -0.93
CA GLU A 137 -18.14 -2.97 -0.09
C GLU A 137 -16.79 -2.24 -0.05
N VAL A 138 -16.33 -1.73 -1.19
CA VAL A 138 -15.11 -0.92 -1.25
C VAL A 138 -15.29 0.32 -0.38
N ARG A 139 -16.39 1.06 -0.52
CA ARG A 139 -16.66 2.25 0.32
C ARG A 139 -16.70 1.92 1.80
N LYS A 140 -17.32 0.81 2.18
CA LYS A 140 -17.38 0.36 3.58
C LYS A 140 -15.98 0.12 4.14
N LEU A 141 -15.13 -0.62 3.43
CA LEU A 141 -13.75 -0.88 3.87
C LEU A 141 -12.90 0.40 3.95
N HIS A 142 -13.12 1.33 3.02
CA HIS A 142 -12.50 2.66 3.09
C HIS A 142 -12.98 3.48 4.29
N ALA A 143 -14.25 3.37 4.69
CA ALA A 143 -14.77 4.05 5.87
C ALA A 143 -14.23 3.43 7.18
N GLU A 144 -14.14 2.11 7.24
CA GLU A 144 -13.58 1.37 8.39
C GLU A 144 -12.10 1.69 8.63
N ALA A 145 -11.32 1.91 7.57
CA ALA A 145 -9.90 2.28 7.71
C ALA A 145 -9.71 3.75 8.13
N ALA A 146 -10.69 4.62 7.87
CA ALA A 146 -10.64 6.04 8.23
C ALA A 146 -11.11 6.33 9.66
N ALA A 147 -11.74 5.36 10.32
CA ALA A 147 -12.26 5.44 11.70
C ALA A 147 -11.17 5.11 12.72
#